data_AF-A0A6C7ECK9-F1
#
_entry.id   AF-A0A6C7ECK9-F1
#
_cell.length_a   1.000
_cell.length_b   1.000
_cell.length_c   1.000
_cell.angle_alpha   90.00
_cell.angle_beta   90.00
_cell.angle_gamma   90.00
#
_symmetry.space_group_name_H-M   'P 1'
#
loop_
_entity.id
_entity.type
_entity.pdbx_description
1 polymer ?
#
loop_
_entity_poly.entity_id
_entity_poly.type
_entity_poly.pdbx_seq_one_letter_code
_entity_poly.pdbx_strand_id
1 'polypeptide(L)'
;MSIVSSAFILLGVAVIVFAGIGLLKFSTPYARLHAAGKASPVAFIVVTIGASIELGWSGAARLVLASCALVLTLPIAVHLLFRAVHRTDPASDPPIDELRNPDS
;
A
#
# COMPACT_ATOMS: atom_id res chain seq x y z
N MET A 1 9.23 -25.26 -3.09
CA MET A 1 9.63 -24.01 -2.44
C MET A 1 11.15 -23.91 -2.37
N SER A 2 11.74 -23.09 -3.23
CA SER A 2 13.15 -22.75 -3.22
C SER A 2 13.49 -21.76 -2.09
N ILE A 3 14.76 -21.71 -1.69
CA ILE A 3 15.25 -20.76 -0.69
C ILE A 3 15.07 -19.31 -1.15
N VAL A 4 15.26 -19.06 -2.45
CA VAL A 4 15.08 -17.73 -3.07
C VAL A 4 13.61 -17.32 -3.01
N SER A 5 12.68 -18.19 -3.43
CA SER A 5 11.24 -17.92 -3.32
C SER A 5 10.83 -17.59 -1.88
N SER A 6 11.29 -18.41 -0.93
CA SER A 6 10.99 -18.23 0.50
C SER A 6 11.52 -16.90 1.03
N ALA A 7 12.73 -16.49 0.65
CA ALA A 7 13.32 -15.22 1.05
C ALA A 7 12.52 -14.02 0.53
N PHE A 8 12.12 -14.02 -0.74
CA PHE A 8 11.27 -12.96 -1.31
C PHE A 8 9.91 -12.90 -0.61
N ILE A 9 9.24 -14.04 -0.41
CA ILE A 9 7.94 -14.07 0.26
C ILE A 9 8.06 -13.52 1.69
N LEU A 10 9.04 -13.97 2.47
CA LEU A 10 9.25 -13.49 3.84
C LEU A 10 9.59 -12.00 3.89
N LEU A 11 10.39 -11.49 2.95
CA LEU A 11 10.68 -10.07 2.85
C LEU A 11 9.41 -9.25 2.59
N GLY A 12 8.58 -9.67 1.64
CA GLY A 12 7.32 -8.99 1.35
C GLY A 12 6.33 -9.05 2.53
N VAL A 13 6.31 -10.17 3.25
CA VAL A 13 5.55 -10.31 4.51
C VAL A 13 6.06 -9.32 5.57
N ALA A 14 7.37 -9.16 5.73
CA ALA A 14 7.91 -8.18 6.66
C ALA A 14 7.46 -6.75 6.29
N VAL A 15 7.50 -6.38 5.01
CA VAL A 15 7.06 -5.06 4.54
C VAL A 15 5.57 -4.83 4.83
N ILE A 16 4.68 -5.80 4.54
CA ILE A 16 3.24 -5.61 4.80
C ILE A 16 2.94 -5.58 6.30
N VAL A 17 3.69 -6.32 7.12
CA VAL A 17 3.58 -6.26 8.58
C VAL A 17 3.96 -4.87 9.07
N PHE A 18 5.07 -4.28 8.60
CA PHE A 18 5.42 -2.90 8.94
C PHE A 18 4.37 -1.89 8.48
N ALA A 19 3.78 -2.09 7.31
CA ALA A 19 2.67 -1.28 6.83
C ALA A 19 1.46 -1.36 7.77
N GLY A 20 1.09 -2.57 8.19
CA GLY A 20 0.01 -2.83 9.13
C GLY A 20 0.28 -2.25 10.52
N ILE A 21 1.52 -2.35 11.01
CA ILE A 21 1.93 -1.69 12.26
C ILE A 21 1.80 -0.18 12.12
N GLY A 22 2.24 0.42 11.01
CA GLY A 22 2.07 1.86 10.75
C GLY A 22 0.59 2.26 10.69
N LEU A 23 -0.24 1.45 10.03
CA LEU A 23 -1.69 1.63 9.98
C LEU A 23 -2.32 1.61 11.38
N LEU A 24 -1.86 0.76 12.30
CA LEU A 24 -2.41 0.69 13.65
C LEU A 24 -1.82 1.73 14.60
N LYS A 25 -0.53 2.07 14.44
CA LYS A 25 0.24 2.91 15.37
C LYS A 25 0.12 4.40 15.08
N PHE A 26 -0.04 4.81 13.82
CA PHE A 26 -0.09 6.22 13.48
C PHE A 26 -1.39 6.88 13.94
N SER A 27 -1.25 8.07 14.52
CA SER A 27 -2.34 8.82 15.14
C SER A 27 -3.25 9.50 14.13
N THR A 28 -2.72 9.95 12.99
CA THR A 28 -3.52 10.62 11.96
C THR A 28 -3.93 9.67 10.84
N PRO A 29 -5.16 9.79 10.31
CA PRO A 29 -5.61 9.01 9.15
C PRO A 29 -4.68 9.22 7.95
N TYR A 30 -4.17 10.43 7.71
CA TYR A 30 -3.23 10.69 6.63
C TYR A 30 -1.91 9.90 6.74
N ALA A 31 -1.32 9.83 7.95
CA ALA A 31 -0.12 9.03 8.17
C ALA A 31 -0.41 7.53 8.01
N ARG A 32 -1.57 7.06 8.50
CA ARG A 32 -2.04 5.67 8.32
C ARG A 32 -2.17 5.31 6.83
N LEU A 33 -2.81 6.18 6.04
CA LEU A 33 -2.97 6.03 4.60
C LEU A 33 -1.64 6.07 3.85
N HIS A 34 -0.71 6.93 4.28
CA HIS A 34 0.63 6.97 3.73
C HIS A 34 1.38 5.65 3.94
N ALA A 35 1.31 5.10 5.16
CA ALA A 35 1.93 3.83 5.52
C ALA A 35 1.40 2.70 4.64
N ALA A 36 0.07 2.54 4.60
CA ALA A 36 -0.59 1.50 3.84
C ALA A 36 -0.39 1.68 2.33
N GLY A 37 -0.60 2.89 1.82
CA GLY A 37 -0.58 3.21 0.38
C GLY A 37 0.79 3.04 -0.27
N LYS A 38 1.89 3.37 0.43
CA LYS A 38 3.24 3.20 -0.12
C LYS A 38 3.78 1.78 0.00
N ALA A 39 3.56 1.14 1.14
CA ALA A 39 4.19 -0.15 1.42
C ALA A 39 3.43 -1.33 0.77
N SER A 40 2.11 -1.23 0.58
CA SER A 40 1.30 -2.34 0.04
C SER A 40 1.71 -2.79 -1.37
N PRO A 41 1.91 -1.90 -2.37
CA PRO A 41 2.35 -2.32 -3.70
C PRO A 41 3.73 -2.98 -3.67
N VAL A 42 4.65 -2.42 -2.87
CA VAL A 42 6.02 -2.94 -2.72
C VAL A 42 5.98 -4.34 -2.12
N ALA A 43 5.26 -4.52 -1.01
CA ALA A 43 5.10 -5.83 -0.38
C ALA A 43 4.49 -6.85 -1.35
N PHE A 44 3.43 -6.47 -2.06
CA PHE A 44 2.77 -7.34 -3.02
C PHE A 44 3.70 -7.77 -4.15
N ILE A 45 4.41 -6.82 -4.78
CA ILE A 45 5.37 -7.10 -5.86
C ILE A 45 6.47 -8.05 -5.38
N VAL A 46 7.01 -7.81 -4.18
CA VAL A 46 8.07 -8.65 -3.61
C VAL A 46 7.57 -10.08 -3.36
N VAL A 47 6.37 -10.25 -2.81
CA VAL A 47 5.75 -11.57 -2.62
C VAL A 47 5.47 -12.25 -3.97
N THR A 48 4.94 -11.52 -4.96
CA THR A 48 4.58 -12.10 -6.25
C THR A 48 5.81 -12.51 -7.07
N ILE A 49 6.94 -11.81 -6.94
CA ILE A 49 8.24 -12.26 -7.48
C ILE A 49 8.61 -13.62 -6.88
N GLY A 50 8.60 -13.75 -5.55
CA GLY A 50 8.91 -15.02 -4.88
C GLY A 50 7.96 -16.15 -5.28
N ALA A 51 6.66 -15.89 -5.35
CA ALA A 51 5.66 -16.86 -5.76
C ALA A 51 5.80 -17.27 -7.24
N SER A 52 6.14 -16.33 -8.13
CA SER A 52 6.28 -16.59 -9.57
C SER A 52 7.32 -17.66 -9.90
N ILE A 53 8.36 -17.78 -9.07
CA ILE A 53 9.43 -18.78 -9.20
C ILE A 53 8.86 -20.20 -9.08
N GLU A 54 7.81 -20.39 -8.29
CA GLU A 54 7.22 -21.71 -8.01
C GLU A 54 6.03 -22.05 -8.92
N LEU A 55 5.47 -21.05 -9.63
CA LEU A 55 4.20 -21.17 -10.35
C LEU A 55 4.33 -21.39 -11.87
N GLY A 56 5.55 -21.36 -12.41
CA GLY A 56 5.80 -21.45 -13.85
C GLY A 56 5.21 -20.29 -14.67
N TRP A 57 5.32 -20.35 -15.99
CA TRP A 57 5.01 -19.22 -16.89
C TRP A 57 3.57 -18.70 -16.75
N SER A 58 2.59 -19.59 -16.74
CA SER A 58 1.17 -19.19 -16.68
C SER A 58 0.83 -18.48 -15.37
N GLY A 59 1.32 -19.00 -14.23
CA GLY A 59 1.07 -18.36 -12.94
C GLY A 59 1.86 -17.06 -12.78
N ALA A 60 3.12 -17.02 -13.24
CA ALA A 60 3.91 -15.78 -13.27
C ALA A 60 3.21 -14.66 -14.06
N ALA A 61 2.66 -14.97 -15.24
CA ALA A 61 1.92 -13.99 -16.04
C ALA A 61 0.70 -13.42 -15.30
N ARG A 62 -0.07 -14.27 -14.59
CA ARG A 62 -1.21 -13.82 -13.78
C ARG A 62 -0.77 -12.93 -12.61
N LEU A 63 0.34 -13.25 -11.97
CA LEU A 63 0.89 -12.47 -10.86
C LEU A 63 1.43 -11.10 -11.33
N VAL A 64 2.01 -11.03 -12.53
CA VAL A 64 2.40 -9.76 -13.16
C VAL A 64 1.16 -8.91 -13.42
N LEU A 65 0.12 -9.48 -14.04
CA LEU A 65 -1.14 -8.77 -14.28
C LEU A 65 -1.76 -8.26 -12.97
N ALA A 66 -1.80 -9.08 -11.93
CA ALA A 66 -2.29 -8.67 -10.62
C ALA A 66 -1.45 -7.54 -10.00
N SER A 67 -0.12 -7.59 -10.15
CA SER A 67 0.78 -6.55 -9.64
C SER A 67 0.59 -5.23 -10.39
N CYS A 68 0.46 -5.27 -11.72
CA CYS A 68 0.14 -4.10 -12.53
C CYS A 68 -1.22 -3.51 -12.14
N ALA A 69 -2.24 -4.35 -11.99
CA ALA A 69 -3.56 -3.89 -11.56
C ALA A 69 -3.50 -3.21 -10.19
N LEU A 70 -2.78 -3.78 -9.22
CA LEU A 70 -2.61 -3.17 -7.90
C LEU A 70 -1.89 -1.81 -7.98
N VAL A 71 -0.78 -1.72 -8.71
CA VAL A 71 0.00 -0.47 -8.83
C VAL A 71 -0.82 0.64 -9.50
N LEU A 72 -1.68 0.31 -10.45
CA LEU A 72 -2.54 1.28 -11.14
C LEU A 72 -3.74 1.70 -10.29
N THR A 73 -4.35 0.77 -9.57
CA THR A 73 -5.59 1.03 -8.82
C THR A 73 -5.34 1.64 -7.44
N LEU A 74 -4.25 1.27 -6.77
CA LEU A 74 -3.99 1.71 -5.40
C LEU A 74 -3.80 3.23 -5.26
N PRO A 75 -3.10 3.95 -6.17
CA PRO A 75 -3.00 5.41 -6.09
C PRO A 75 -4.36 6.09 -6.16
N ILE A 76 -5.27 5.57 -7.01
CA ILE A 76 -6.64 6.10 -7.14
C ILE A 76 -7.40 5.85 -5.84
N ALA A 77 -7.35 4.63 -5.30
CA ALA A 77 -8.01 4.28 -4.05
C ALA A 77 -7.53 5.16 -2.88
N VAL A 78 -6.21 5.34 -2.75
CA VAL A 78 -5.61 6.19 -1.72
C VAL A 78 -6.03 7.65 -1.90
N HIS A 79 -6.01 8.18 -3.13
CA HIS A 79 -6.42 9.56 -3.38
C HIS A 79 -7.89 9.81 -3.01
N LEU A 80 -8.79 8.88 -3.36
CA LEU A 80 -10.20 8.96 -2.97
C LEU A 80 -10.37 8.90 -1.45
N LEU A 81 -9.57 8.09 -0.77
CA LEU A 81 -9.61 7.97 0.68
C LEU A 81 -9.06 9.22 1.40
N PHE A 82 -7.96 9.81 0.89
CA PHE A 82 -7.46 11.11 1.35
C PHE A 82 -8.54 12.20 1.20
N ARG A 83 -9.20 12.27 0.03
CA ARG A 83 -10.27 13.24 -0.22
C ARG A 83 -11.49 13.01 0.66
N ALA A 84 -11.82 11.76 0.98
CA ALA A 84 -12.89 11.44 1.92
C ALA A 84 -12.55 11.92 3.33
N VAL A 85 -11.36 11.55 3.84
CA VAL A 85 -10.86 12.00 5.16
C VAL A 85 -10.88 13.52 5.26
N HIS A 86 -10.31 14.22 4.27
CA HIS A 86 -10.27 15.68 4.26
C HIS A 86 -11.65 16.35 4.27
N ARG A 87 -12.70 15.66 3.80
CA ARG A 87 -14.07 16.16 3.83
C ARG A 87 -14.83 15.81 5.11
N THR A 88 -14.50 14.71 5.77
CA THR A 88 -15.30 14.16 6.88
C THR A 88 -14.61 14.23 8.23
N ASP A 89 -13.30 14.44 8.29
CA ASP A 89 -12.51 14.49 9.52
C ASP A 89 -11.61 15.74 9.59
N PRO A 90 -12.19 16.94 9.76
CA PRO A 90 -11.44 18.20 9.85
C PRO A 90 -10.45 18.26 11.03
N ALA A 91 -10.68 17.46 12.07
CA ALA A 91 -9.83 17.40 13.25
C ALA A 91 -8.50 16.70 12.96
N SER A 92 -8.42 15.96 11.84
CA SER A 92 -7.23 15.26 11.40
C SER A 92 -6.32 16.06 10.48
N ASP A 93 -6.76 17.26 10.06
CA ASP A 93 -6.01 18.11 9.14
C ASP A 93 -4.65 18.52 9.73
N PRO A 94 -3.63 18.71 8.87
CA PRO A 94 -2.33 19.18 9.31
C PRO A 94 -2.44 20.59 9.92
N PRO A 95 -1.50 20.98 10.81
CA PRO A 95 -1.52 22.30 11.45
C PRO A 95 -1.50 23.48 10.47
N ILE A 96 -0.92 23.26 9.29
CA ILE A 96 -0.94 24.18 8.16
C ILE A 96 -1.54 23.40 7.00
N ASP A 97 -2.69 23.85 6.53
CA ASP A 97 -3.41 23.26 5.40
C ASP A 97 -3.71 24.34 4.36
N GLU A 98 -2.90 24.36 3.29
CA GLU A 98 -3.05 25.31 2.18
C GLU A 98 -4.23 24.95 1.25
N LEU A 99 -4.78 23.75 1.37
CA LEU A 99 -5.94 23.31 0.58
C LEU A 99 -7.26 23.73 1.21
N ARG A 100 -7.26 24.03 2.52
CA ARG A 100 -8.39 24.62 3.21
C ARG A 100 -8.53 26.09 2.82
N ASN A 101 -9.67 26.47 2.28
CA ASN A 101 -10.00 27.87 2.08
C ASN A 101 -10.19 28.54 3.46
N PRO A 102 -9.44 29.61 3.80
CA PRO A 102 -9.62 30.31 5.08
C PRO A 102 -10.98 30.99 5.23
N ASP A 103 -11.71 31.19 4.12
CA ASP A 103 -12.95 31.96 4.07
C ASP A 103 -14.24 31.10 4.08
N SER A 104 -14.13 29.77 4.28
CA SER A 104 -15.26 28.82 4.37
C SER A 104 -15.46 28.28 5.77
#